data_AF-A0A7Y3J334-F1
#
_entry.id   AF-A0A7Y3J334-F1
#
_cell.length_a   1.000
_cell.length_b   1.000
_cell.length_c   1.000
_cell.angle_alpha   90.00
_cell.angle_beta   90.00
_cell.angle_gamma   90.00
#
_symmetry.space_group_name_H-M   'P 1'
#
loop_
_entity.id
_entity.type
_entity.pdbx_description
1 polymer ?
#
loop_
_entity_poly.entity_id
_entity_poly.type
_entity_poly.pdbx_seq_one_letter_code
_entity_poly.pdbx_strand_id
1 'polypeptide(L)'
;MSLVAILNSDPTVQARLDKALRKDGQRRFPLLKASDIEEALEILNFDLPEIVVMNVDDPNLPLAPVLSTLRTDSWMQNFALIAVYDPSLGPESRVYKLVAPLNILAALSTDQISEYLFKYLKILENNHQLMVKLEVSGAGEVKTTGVFNISNDPMTVPIYTGLAAQTLVQRGLIEPSRKRDLQIALAELVQNAIEHGHCGLNASEKAEFLAQGGSIADLIEKKCQENPILADMKVTLEWEITSAKSKFYVRDQGKGFDVEGWLATLRTHGPGALSGRGIKLARSLGGQLSYNRTGNVACLTVNHPSVAGREPPRGFEGEEIVIAQKGDVVFQQGELSDHLYFIVSGTFGVYHDGVPLNHLGPADVFMGEMSFLTNNVRTATVLCETTGRLIKISRRSFVKTLREFPHYGFFLAKLMAKKLSSGNEERARQVLDDLTV
;
A
#
# COMPACT_ATOMS: atom_id res chain seq x y z
N MET A 1 2.25 16.65 1.51
CA MET A 1 2.98 16.30 0.26
C MET A 1 3.97 15.20 0.59
N SER A 2 4.04 14.17 -0.25
CA SER A 2 4.92 13.01 -0.03
C SER A 2 6.38 13.32 -0.27
N LEU A 3 7.26 12.84 0.62
CA LEU A 3 8.70 12.84 0.43
C LEU A 3 9.09 11.74 -0.56
N VAL A 4 9.74 12.12 -1.66
CA VAL A 4 10.19 11.21 -2.72
C VAL A 4 11.71 11.11 -2.71
N ALA A 5 12.23 9.91 -2.53
CA ALA A 5 13.66 9.61 -2.68
C ALA A 5 13.94 9.03 -4.06
N ILE A 6 15.03 9.49 -4.69
CA ILE A 6 15.52 8.98 -5.97
C ILE A 6 16.90 8.38 -5.74
N LEU A 7 17.04 7.08 -5.96
CA LEU A 7 18.29 6.34 -5.77
C LEU A 7 18.82 5.96 -7.15
N ASN A 8 19.78 6.74 -7.64
CA ASN A 8 20.35 6.60 -8.98
C ASN A 8 21.65 7.43 -9.13
N SER A 9 22.71 6.78 -9.58
CA SER A 9 23.99 7.37 -9.97
C SER A 9 24.11 7.63 -11.48
N ASP A 10 23.36 6.90 -12.32
CA ASP A 10 23.45 7.00 -13.78
C ASP A 10 22.99 8.40 -14.27
N PRO A 11 23.88 9.21 -14.90
CA PRO A 11 23.55 10.57 -15.35
C PRO A 11 22.44 10.62 -16.42
N THR A 12 22.37 9.60 -17.27
CA THR A 12 21.41 9.50 -18.37
C THR A 12 20.01 9.22 -17.82
N VAL A 13 19.90 8.26 -16.89
CA VAL A 13 18.64 7.98 -16.19
C VAL A 13 18.25 9.18 -15.32
N GLN A 14 19.21 9.80 -14.64
CA GLN A 14 18.99 11.00 -13.82
C GLN A 14 18.39 12.15 -14.63
N ALA A 15 18.89 12.40 -15.85
CA ALA A 15 18.36 13.42 -16.74
C ALA A 15 16.90 13.13 -17.15
N ARG A 16 16.55 11.86 -17.42
CA ARG A 16 15.17 11.45 -17.72
C ARG A 16 14.26 11.65 -16.52
N LEU A 17 14.70 11.27 -15.32
CA LEU A 17 13.96 11.46 -14.06
C LEU A 17 13.71 12.95 -13.80
N ASP A 18 14.74 13.79 -13.89
CA ASP A 18 14.62 15.23 -13.70
C ASP A 18 13.69 15.88 -14.72
N LYS A 19 13.74 15.44 -15.98
CA LYS A 19 12.82 15.92 -17.02
C LYS A 19 11.37 15.54 -16.71
N ALA A 20 11.12 14.30 -16.31
CA ALA A 20 9.79 13.82 -15.95
C ALA A 20 9.18 14.61 -14.77
N LEU A 21 10.01 14.95 -13.77
CA LEU A 21 9.59 15.67 -12.57
C LEU A 21 9.39 17.18 -12.77
N ARG A 22 9.87 17.75 -13.89
CA ARG A 22 9.72 19.18 -14.23
C ARG A 22 8.53 19.48 -15.15
N LYS A 23 7.82 18.45 -15.65
CA LYS A 23 6.87 18.54 -16.77
C LYS A 23 5.70 19.52 -16.59
N ASP A 24 5.48 20.06 -15.38
CA ASP A 24 4.36 20.96 -15.04
C ASP A 24 4.80 22.33 -14.45
N GLY A 25 6.09 22.70 -14.58
CA GLY A 25 6.60 24.03 -14.19
C GLY A 25 6.63 24.36 -12.69
N GLN A 26 6.05 23.52 -11.83
CA GLN A 26 6.09 23.64 -10.37
C GLN A 26 6.75 22.40 -9.75
N ARG A 27 7.79 22.57 -8.92
CA ARG A 27 8.28 21.51 -8.04
C ARG A 27 7.22 21.24 -6.97
N ARG A 28 6.42 20.18 -7.14
CA ARG A 28 5.40 19.79 -6.16
C ARG A 28 5.89 18.80 -5.11
N PHE A 29 6.89 17.99 -5.42
CA PHE A 29 7.38 16.96 -4.49
C PHE A 29 8.68 17.42 -3.80
N PRO A 30 8.79 17.34 -2.46
CA PRO A 30 10.09 17.36 -1.80
C PRO A 30 10.90 16.15 -2.24
N LEU A 31 12.09 16.39 -2.81
CA LEU A 31 12.95 15.37 -3.41
C LEU A 31 14.23 15.20 -2.60
N LEU A 32 14.59 13.95 -2.35
CA LEU A 32 15.92 13.53 -1.91
C LEU A 32 16.57 12.70 -3.02
N LYS A 33 17.88 12.81 -3.18
CA LYS A 33 18.63 12.08 -4.19
C LYS A 33 19.83 11.42 -3.54
N ALA A 34 20.08 10.17 -3.90
CA ALA A 34 21.29 9.45 -3.54
C ALA A 34 21.97 8.95 -4.82
N SER A 35 23.28 9.15 -4.90
CA SER A 35 24.11 8.66 -5.99
C SER A 35 25.05 7.52 -5.58
N ASP A 36 25.14 7.23 -4.28
CA ASP A 36 25.87 6.10 -3.73
C ASP A 36 25.08 5.37 -2.64
N ILE A 37 25.66 4.28 -2.12
CA ILE A 37 25.02 3.39 -1.15
C ILE A 37 24.86 4.07 0.22
N GLU A 38 25.83 4.88 0.64
CA GLU A 38 25.84 5.51 1.97
C GLU A 38 24.71 6.54 2.05
N GLU A 39 24.65 7.44 1.07
CA GLU A 39 23.55 8.41 0.92
C GLU A 39 22.18 7.71 0.84
N ALA A 40 22.10 6.61 0.06
CA ALA A 40 20.86 5.87 -0.10
C ALA A 40 20.37 5.28 1.23
N LEU A 41 21.28 4.69 2.02
CA LEU A 41 20.95 4.14 3.33
C LEU A 41 20.63 5.24 4.34
N GLU A 42 21.29 6.39 4.29
CA GLU A 42 20.97 7.54 5.14
C GLU A 42 19.54 8.01 4.90
N ILE A 43 19.18 8.25 3.63
CA ILE A 43 17.83 8.66 3.24
C ILE A 43 16.78 7.62 3.67
N LEU A 44 17.04 6.34 3.39
CA LEU A 44 16.07 5.28 3.72
C LEU A 44 15.88 5.09 5.23
N ASN A 45 16.93 5.26 6.04
CA ASN A 45 16.88 5.01 7.48
C ASN A 45 16.48 6.24 8.32
N PHE A 46 16.77 7.45 7.85
CA PHE A 46 16.58 8.68 8.65
C PHE A 46 15.51 9.60 8.05
N ASP A 47 15.51 9.78 6.73
CA ASP A 47 14.52 10.61 6.05
C ASP A 47 13.17 9.93 5.85
N LEU A 48 13.12 8.60 5.92
CA LEU A 48 11.89 7.80 5.88
C LEU A 48 10.95 8.25 4.75
N PRO A 49 11.41 8.24 3.49
CA PRO A 49 10.61 8.69 2.36
C PRO A 49 9.33 7.85 2.23
N GLU A 50 8.24 8.47 1.79
CA GLU A 50 6.99 7.74 1.52
C GLU A 50 7.06 7.02 0.16
N ILE A 51 7.84 7.55 -0.77
CA ILE A 51 8.02 7.02 -2.13
C ILE A 51 9.50 6.91 -2.43
N VAL A 52 9.93 5.76 -2.95
CA VAL A 52 11.30 5.53 -3.42
C VAL A 52 11.26 5.17 -4.90
N VAL A 53 11.97 5.95 -5.71
CA VAL A 53 12.25 5.64 -7.12
C VAL A 53 13.68 5.14 -7.19
N MET A 54 13.88 3.89 -7.59
CA MET A 54 15.18 3.23 -7.49
C MET A 54 15.58 2.64 -8.83
N ASN A 55 16.74 3.03 -9.35
CA ASN A 55 17.34 2.34 -10.50
C ASN A 55 17.95 1.02 -10.03
N VAL A 56 17.32 -0.11 -10.40
CA VAL A 56 17.73 -1.44 -9.92
C VAL A 56 18.91 -2.02 -10.71
N ASP A 57 19.22 -1.43 -11.86
CA ASP A 57 20.31 -1.83 -12.75
C ASP A 57 21.49 -0.85 -12.70
N ASP A 58 21.51 0.02 -11.68
CA ASP A 58 22.60 0.97 -11.48
C ASP A 58 23.89 0.25 -11.05
N PRO A 59 24.97 0.32 -11.85
CA PRO A 59 26.21 -0.39 -11.54
C PRO A 59 26.99 0.21 -10.36
N ASN A 60 26.83 1.52 -10.07
CA ASN A 60 27.54 2.17 -8.97
C ASN A 60 26.70 2.21 -7.69
N LEU A 61 25.39 1.97 -7.79
CA LEU A 61 24.47 1.82 -6.66
C LEU A 61 23.88 0.40 -6.67
N PRO A 62 24.71 -0.64 -6.38
CA PRO A 62 24.25 -2.01 -6.41
C PRO A 62 23.14 -2.23 -5.37
N LEU A 63 22.10 -2.93 -5.79
CA LEU A 63 20.93 -3.15 -4.95
C LEU A 63 21.18 -4.14 -3.80
N ALA A 64 22.14 -5.07 -3.94
CA ALA A 64 22.35 -6.13 -2.94
C ALA A 64 22.71 -5.60 -1.54
N PRO A 65 23.65 -4.65 -1.37
CA PRO A 65 23.91 -4.00 -0.07
C PRO A 65 22.67 -3.31 0.51
N VAL A 66 21.95 -2.53 -0.31
CA VAL A 66 20.73 -1.84 0.12
C VAL A 66 19.68 -2.84 0.60
N LEU A 67 19.44 -3.91 -0.17
CA LEU A 67 18.51 -4.97 0.22
C LEU A 67 18.96 -5.73 1.47
N SER A 68 20.26 -5.99 1.64
CA SER A 68 20.74 -6.68 2.84
C SER A 68 20.42 -5.87 4.09
N THR A 69 20.65 -4.55 4.07
CA THR A 69 20.30 -3.66 5.18
C THR A 69 18.79 -3.58 5.38
N LEU A 70 18.01 -3.38 4.31
CA LEU A 70 16.54 -3.33 4.42
C LEU A 70 15.92 -4.66 4.88
N ARG A 71 16.54 -5.81 4.56
CA ARG A 71 16.09 -7.13 5.01
C ARG A 71 16.41 -7.41 6.47
N THR A 72 17.46 -6.79 7.00
CA THR A 72 17.81 -7.00 8.42
C THR A 72 16.75 -6.45 9.37
N ASP A 73 15.92 -5.51 8.92
CA ASP A 73 14.86 -4.89 9.71
C ASP A 73 13.67 -4.49 8.81
N SER A 74 12.76 -5.44 8.60
CA SER A 74 11.60 -5.31 7.71
C SER A 74 10.59 -4.24 8.16
N TRP A 75 10.69 -3.75 9.40
CA TRP A 75 9.72 -2.82 9.98
C TRP A 75 9.65 -1.47 9.25
N MET A 76 10.75 -1.05 8.61
CA MET A 76 10.88 0.26 7.96
C MET A 76 10.47 0.26 6.48
N GLN A 77 10.05 -0.88 5.93
CA GLN A 77 9.73 -1.02 4.50
C GLN A 77 8.36 -0.46 4.09
N ASN A 78 7.92 0.64 4.71
CA ASN A 78 6.62 1.24 4.47
C ASN A 78 6.59 2.21 3.27
N PHE A 79 7.72 2.42 2.58
CA PHE A 79 7.76 3.25 1.38
C PHE A 79 7.17 2.52 0.17
N ALA A 80 6.54 3.27 -0.72
CA ALA A 80 6.12 2.81 -2.03
C ALA A 80 7.32 2.76 -2.98
N LEU A 81 7.69 1.58 -3.48
CA LEU A 81 8.80 1.43 -4.43
C LEU A 81 8.32 1.47 -5.88
N ILE A 82 8.91 2.38 -6.66
CA ILE A 82 8.87 2.39 -8.13
C ILE A 82 10.26 1.99 -8.60
N ALA A 83 10.39 0.77 -9.13
CA ALA A 83 11.66 0.27 -9.65
C ALA A 83 11.85 0.75 -11.08
N VAL A 84 12.98 1.39 -11.36
CA VAL A 84 13.42 1.76 -12.70
C VAL A 84 14.43 0.71 -13.19
N TYR A 85 14.24 0.18 -14.40
CA TYR A 85 15.10 -0.89 -14.93
C TYR A 85 15.41 -0.68 -16.41
N ASP A 86 16.54 -1.25 -16.86
CA ASP A 86 16.92 -1.24 -18.27
C ASP A 86 16.30 -2.46 -18.98
N PRO A 87 15.40 -2.26 -19.97
CA PRO A 87 14.76 -3.35 -20.69
C PRO A 87 15.75 -4.19 -21.51
N SER A 88 16.94 -3.68 -21.84
CA SER A 88 17.99 -4.42 -22.55
C SER A 88 18.67 -5.48 -21.67
N LEU A 89 18.63 -5.33 -20.34
CA LEU A 89 19.24 -6.25 -19.38
C LEU A 89 18.31 -7.38 -18.95
N GLY A 90 17.06 -7.39 -19.43
CA GLY A 90 16.13 -8.50 -19.25
C GLY A 90 14.68 -8.06 -19.01
N PRO A 91 13.77 -9.03 -18.87
CA PRO A 91 12.35 -8.75 -18.75
C PRO A 91 11.98 -8.16 -17.38
N GLU A 92 10.87 -7.43 -17.33
CA GLU A 92 10.28 -6.85 -16.11
C GLU A 92 10.11 -7.87 -14.96
N SER A 93 9.81 -9.14 -15.29
CA SER A 93 9.68 -10.21 -14.30
C SER A 93 10.95 -10.45 -13.47
N ARG A 94 12.14 -10.09 -13.97
CA ARG A 94 13.41 -10.11 -13.22
C ARG A 94 13.38 -9.09 -12.09
N VAL A 95 12.89 -7.88 -12.37
CA VAL A 95 12.81 -6.77 -11.40
C VAL A 95 11.95 -7.18 -10.22
N TYR A 96 10.76 -7.74 -10.48
CA TYR A 96 9.86 -8.19 -9.42
C TYR A 96 10.46 -9.30 -8.55
N LYS A 97 11.27 -10.20 -9.11
CA LYS A 97 11.99 -11.22 -8.31
C LYS A 97 13.08 -10.61 -7.45
N LEU A 98 13.81 -9.64 -8.00
CA LEU A 98 14.92 -8.97 -7.34
C LEU A 98 14.46 -8.15 -6.13
N VAL A 99 13.38 -7.39 -6.31
CA VAL A 99 12.80 -6.52 -5.27
C VAL A 99 11.60 -7.16 -4.55
N ALA A 100 11.37 -8.47 -4.71
CA ALA A 100 10.24 -9.19 -4.09
C ALA A 100 10.08 -8.94 -2.59
N PRO A 101 11.15 -8.79 -1.78
CA PRO A 101 11.01 -8.47 -0.35
C PRO A 101 10.48 -7.06 -0.08
N LEU A 102 10.61 -6.13 -1.03
CA LEU A 102 10.25 -4.73 -0.86
C LEU A 102 8.81 -4.46 -1.28
N ASN A 103 8.28 -3.34 -0.80
CA ASN A 103 6.95 -2.85 -1.13
C ASN A 103 6.88 -2.21 -2.53
N ILE A 104 7.13 -3.00 -3.58
CA ILE A 104 7.01 -2.57 -4.98
C ILE A 104 5.55 -2.30 -5.37
N LEU A 105 5.33 -1.17 -6.03
CA LEU A 105 4.08 -0.82 -6.68
C LEU A 105 4.15 -1.02 -8.20
N ALA A 106 5.24 -0.56 -8.83
CA ALA A 106 5.43 -0.70 -10.27
C ALA A 106 6.91 -0.87 -10.63
N ALA A 107 7.15 -1.56 -11.74
CA ALA A 107 8.41 -1.48 -12.46
C ALA A 107 8.21 -0.58 -13.69
N LEU A 108 9.21 0.23 -14.00
CA LEU A 108 9.19 1.23 -15.05
C LEU A 108 10.46 1.10 -15.87
N SER A 109 10.34 0.88 -17.18
CA SER A 109 11.54 0.84 -18.02
C SER A 109 12.15 2.25 -18.12
N THR A 110 13.45 2.33 -18.38
CA THR A 110 14.15 3.62 -18.57
C THR A 110 13.52 4.48 -19.66
N ASP A 111 12.94 3.89 -20.69
CA ASP A 111 12.27 4.59 -21.80
C ASP A 111 10.90 5.15 -21.41
N GLN A 112 10.22 4.52 -20.46
CA GLN A 112 8.89 4.91 -19.98
C GLN A 112 8.91 6.03 -18.94
N ILE A 113 10.09 6.38 -18.38
CA ILE A 113 10.24 7.39 -17.32
C ILE A 113 9.55 8.71 -17.67
N SER A 114 9.80 9.23 -18.88
CA SER A 114 9.33 10.56 -19.30
C SER A 114 7.81 10.66 -19.42
N GLU A 115 7.15 9.52 -19.58
CA GLU A 115 5.71 9.44 -19.77
C GLU A 115 4.97 9.13 -18.47
N TYR A 116 5.45 8.12 -17.71
CA TYR A 116 4.66 7.52 -16.64
C TYR A 116 5.10 7.91 -15.23
N LEU A 117 6.36 8.30 -15.00
CA LEU A 117 6.82 8.59 -13.63
C LEU A 117 5.95 9.67 -12.97
N PHE A 118 5.70 10.76 -13.69
CA PHE A 118 4.86 11.85 -13.18
C PHE A 118 3.40 11.41 -12.98
N LYS A 119 2.85 10.59 -13.88
CA LYS A 119 1.50 10.01 -13.73
C LYS A 119 1.43 9.18 -12.44
N TYR A 120 2.42 8.33 -12.19
CA TYR A 120 2.47 7.48 -10.99
C TYR A 120 2.53 8.33 -9.72
N LEU A 121 3.44 9.31 -9.66
CA LEU A 121 3.56 10.19 -8.49
C LEU A 121 2.29 10.99 -8.23
N LYS A 122 1.60 11.46 -9.27
CA LYS A 122 0.31 12.15 -9.14
C LYS A 122 -0.79 11.23 -8.60
N ILE A 123 -0.83 9.97 -9.03
CA ILE A 123 -1.75 8.97 -8.47
C ILE A 123 -1.44 8.75 -6.98
N LEU A 124 -0.16 8.59 -6.62
CA LEU A 124 0.25 8.41 -5.23
C LEU A 124 -0.10 9.62 -4.35
N GLU A 125 0.12 10.84 -4.87
CA GLU A 125 -0.22 12.09 -4.17
C GLU A 125 -1.73 12.24 -3.93
N ASN A 126 -2.54 12.03 -4.97
CA ASN A 126 -4.00 12.12 -4.87
C ASN A 126 -4.59 11.08 -3.92
N ASN A 127 -3.88 9.96 -3.72
CA ASN A 127 -4.27 8.87 -2.85
C ASN A 127 -3.36 8.76 -1.63
N HIS A 128 -2.68 9.85 -1.27
CA HIS A 128 -1.72 9.92 -0.14
C HIS A 128 -2.33 9.40 1.16
N GLN A 129 -3.61 9.71 1.38
CA GLN A 129 -4.36 9.22 2.52
C GLN A 129 -4.31 7.69 2.65
N LEU A 130 -4.31 6.92 1.57
CA LEU A 130 -4.22 5.45 1.63
C LEU A 130 -2.80 4.94 1.93
N MET A 131 -1.77 5.74 1.65
CA MET A 131 -0.39 5.43 2.06
C MET A 131 -0.13 5.80 3.52
N VAL A 132 -0.80 6.86 3.99
CA VAL A 132 -0.50 7.56 5.25
C VAL A 132 -1.49 7.29 6.36
N LYS A 133 -2.72 6.84 6.07
CA LYS A 133 -3.76 6.60 7.07
C LYS A 133 -3.38 5.49 8.04
N LEU A 134 -2.82 5.94 9.16
CA LEU A 134 -3.25 5.55 10.49
C LEU A 134 -4.65 6.11 10.71
N GLU A 135 -5.69 5.40 10.28
CA GLU A 135 -7.06 5.87 10.52
C GLU A 135 -7.50 5.51 11.95
N VAL A 136 -7.45 6.53 12.80
CA VAL A 136 -8.35 6.81 13.92
C VAL A 136 -9.79 6.73 13.39
N SER A 137 -10.59 5.78 13.85
CA SER A 137 -12.02 5.69 13.52
C SER A 137 -12.79 5.25 14.76
N GLY A 138 -13.86 6.00 15.06
CA GLY A 138 -14.67 5.90 16.27
C GLY A 138 -15.46 4.61 16.44
N ALA A 139 -16.12 4.52 17.60
CA ALA A 139 -16.74 3.33 18.17
C ALA A 139 -17.68 2.56 17.22
N GLY A 140 -17.23 1.38 16.78
CA GLY A 140 -18.00 0.41 16.01
C GLY A 140 -17.11 -0.55 15.22
N GLU A 141 -17.70 -1.62 14.67
CA GLU A 141 -17.01 -2.46 13.68
C GLU A 141 -16.84 -1.62 12.40
N VAL A 142 -15.69 -0.96 12.27
CA VAL A 142 -15.45 0.04 11.22
C VAL A 142 -15.34 -0.64 9.86
N LYS A 143 -16.46 -0.68 9.14
CA LYS A 143 -16.47 -0.95 7.69
C LYS A 143 -15.81 0.25 7.01
N THR A 144 -14.60 0.07 6.48
CA THR A 144 -13.97 1.11 5.65
C THR A 144 -14.29 0.84 4.19
N THR A 145 -14.64 1.90 3.47
CA THR A 145 -14.84 1.85 2.03
C THR A 145 -13.80 2.71 1.31
N GLY A 146 -13.47 2.35 0.08
CA GLY A 146 -12.66 3.20 -0.78
C GLY A 146 -12.99 2.96 -2.25
N VAL A 147 -12.59 3.90 -3.09
CA VAL A 147 -12.89 3.88 -4.52
C VAL A 147 -11.76 4.52 -5.32
N PHE A 148 -11.42 3.89 -6.44
CA PHE A 148 -10.58 4.45 -7.48
C PHE A 148 -11.34 4.53 -8.79
N ASN A 149 -11.22 5.65 -9.48
CA ASN A 149 -11.63 5.80 -10.88
C ASN A 149 -10.38 5.77 -11.75
N ILE A 150 -10.23 4.70 -12.52
CA ILE A 150 -9.02 4.36 -13.26
C ILE A 150 -9.28 4.63 -14.74
N SER A 151 -8.43 5.43 -15.38
CA SER A 151 -8.49 5.65 -16.83
C SER A 151 -8.14 4.40 -17.63
N ASN A 152 -8.47 4.41 -18.92
CA ASN A 152 -8.05 3.37 -19.87
C ASN A 152 -6.55 3.45 -20.21
N ASP A 153 -5.70 3.44 -19.18
CA ASP A 153 -4.24 3.44 -19.27
C ASP A 153 -3.71 2.24 -18.43
N PRO A 154 -3.44 1.09 -19.08
CA PRO A 154 -3.00 -0.13 -18.39
C PRO A 154 -1.73 0.04 -17.56
N MET A 155 -0.86 0.99 -17.93
CA MET A 155 0.40 1.22 -17.23
C MET A 155 0.18 1.83 -15.84
N THR A 156 -0.94 2.52 -15.62
CA THR A 156 -1.27 3.11 -14.30
C THR A 156 -1.88 2.10 -13.32
N VAL A 157 -2.41 0.98 -13.83
CA VAL A 157 -3.15 -0.02 -13.03
C VAL A 157 -2.34 -0.57 -11.84
N PRO A 158 -1.04 -0.93 -11.99
CA PRO A 158 -0.27 -1.49 -10.88
C PRO A 158 -0.16 -0.56 -9.66
N ILE A 159 -0.16 0.76 -9.86
CA ILE A 159 -0.12 1.74 -8.76
C ILE A 159 -1.42 1.69 -7.96
N TYR A 160 -2.58 1.75 -8.62
CA TYR A 160 -3.89 1.69 -7.96
C TYR A 160 -4.08 0.37 -7.20
N THR A 161 -3.82 -0.76 -7.85
CA THR A 161 -4.03 -2.05 -7.20
C THR A 161 -2.99 -2.34 -6.13
N GLY A 162 -1.78 -1.79 -6.27
CA GLY A 162 -0.74 -1.83 -5.26
C GLY A 162 -1.12 -1.06 -4.00
N LEU A 163 -1.71 0.13 -4.14
CA LEU A 163 -2.26 0.90 -3.02
C LEU A 163 -3.40 0.17 -2.32
N ALA A 164 -4.36 -0.38 -3.09
CA ALA A 164 -5.48 -1.13 -2.53
C ALA A 164 -5.02 -2.37 -1.73
N ALA A 165 -4.05 -3.12 -2.27
CA ALA A 165 -3.46 -4.26 -1.57
C ALA A 165 -2.66 -3.84 -0.34
N GLN A 166 -1.94 -2.71 -0.41
CA GLN A 166 -1.16 -2.18 0.70
C GLN A 166 -2.03 -1.84 1.91
N THR A 167 -3.25 -1.33 1.72
CA THR A 167 -4.18 -1.03 2.82
C THR A 167 -4.48 -2.26 3.68
N LEU A 168 -4.60 -3.46 3.10
CA LEU A 168 -4.84 -4.68 3.87
C LEU A 168 -3.60 -5.11 4.67
N VAL A 169 -2.40 -4.96 4.10
CA VAL A 169 -1.13 -5.24 4.80
C VAL A 169 -0.93 -4.28 5.97
N GLN A 170 -1.13 -2.98 5.74
CA GLN A 170 -0.97 -1.96 6.77
C GLN A 170 -1.94 -2.17 7.94
N ARG A 171 -3.15 -2.67 7.68
CA ARG A 171 -4.12 -3.01 8.73
C ARG A 171 -3.84 -4.36 9.39
N GLY A 172 -2.83 -5.10 8.95
CA GLY A 172 -2.51 -6.43 9.45
C GLY A 172 -3.56 -7.48 9.07
N LEU A 173 -4.36 -7.25 8.03
CA LEU A 173 -5.45 -8.15 7.60
C LEU A 173 -4.96 -9.28 6.68
N ILE A 174 -3.82 -9.06 6.02
CA ILE A 174 -3.08 -10.07 5.24
C ILE A 174 -1.58 -9.93 5.52
N GLU A 175 -0.85 -11.03 5.36
CA GLU A 175 0.61 -11.03 5.45
C GLU A 175 1.26 -10.23 4.30
N PRO A 176 2.41 -9.56 4.53
CA PRO A 176 3.14 -8.85 3.48
C PRO A 176 3.49 -9.72 2.26
N SER A 177 3.81 -11.00 2.50
CA SER A 177 4.11 -11.99 1.45
C SER A 177 2.97 -12.16 0.43
N ARG A 178 1.72 -11.95 0.87
CA ARG A 178 0.50 -12.12 0.06
C ARG A 178 0.08 -10.85 -0.67
N LYS A 179 0.71 -9.71 -0.37
CA LYS A 179 0.40 -8.42 -0.99
C LYS A 179 0.52 -8.49 -2.51
N ARG A 180 1.62 -9.06 -3.00
CA ARG A 180 1.91 -9.10 -4.44
C ARG A 180 0.88 -9.91 -5.20
N ASP A 181 0.49 -11.06 -4.68
CA ASP A 181 -0.54 -11.91 -5.27
C ASP A 181 -1.88 -11.17 -5.37
N LEU A 182 -2.25 -10.42 -4.32
CA LEU A 182 -3.47 -9.61 -4.33
C LEU A 182 -3.38 -8.47 -5.35
N GLN A 183 -2.25 -7.77 -5.39
CA GLN A 183 -2.00 -6.71 -6.37
C GLN A 183 -2.14 -7.24 -7.81
N ILE A 184 -1.56 -8.40 -8.12
CA ILE A 184 -1.67 -9.03 -9.45
C ILE A 184 -3.12 -9.42 -9.74
N ALA A 185 -3.79 -10.09 -8.80
CA ALA A 185 -5.18 -10.52 -8.98
C ALA A 185 -6.10 -9.32 -9.28
N LEU A 186 -5.96 -8.23 -8.52
CA LEU A 186 -6.69 -6.99 -8.77
C LEU A 186 -6.30 -6.34 -10.10
N ALA A 187 -5.00 -6.31 -10.43
CA ALA A 187 -4.52 -5.71 -11.68
C ALA A 187 -5.11 -6.42 -12.89
N GLU A 188 -5.17 -7.75 -12.87
CA GLU A 188 -5.78 -8.52 -13.95
C GLU A 188 -7.28 -8.26 -14.09
N LEU A 189 -8.02 -8.10 -12.98
CA LEU A 189 -9.44 -7.75 -13.05
C LEU A 189 -9.66 -6.36 -13.67
N VAL A 190 -8.87 -5.37 -13.25
CA VAL A 190 -8.94 -4.01 -13.81
C VAL A 190 -8.49 -3.98 -15.28
N GLN A 191 -7.43 -4.71 -15.63
CA GLN A 191 -6.98 -4.81 -17.02
C GLN A 191 -8.04 -5.47 -17.91
N ASN A 192 -8.70 -6.54 -17.45
CA ASN A 192 -9.80 -7.17 -18.18
C ASN A 192 -10.98 -6.20 -18.38
N ALA A 193 -11.31 -5.41 -17.36
CA ALA A 193 -12.34 -4.36 -17.45
C ALA A 193 -12.00 -3.30 -18.51
N ILE A 194 -10.73 -2.87 -18.61
CA ILE A 194 -10.26 -1.93 -19.65
C ILE A 194 -10.27 -2.63 -21.02
N GLU A 195 -9.58 -3.75 -21.15
CA GLU A 195 -9.34 -4.42 -22.44
C GLU A 195 -10.61 -4.98 -23.06
N HIS A 196 -11.41 -5.71 -22.28
CA HIS A 196 -12.59 -6.41 -22.77
C HIS A 196 -13.88 -5.64 -22.50
N GLY A 197 -14.00 -4.99 -21.35
CA GLY A 197 -15.18 -4.20 -21.00
C GLY A 197 -15.30 -2.93 -21.84
N HIS A 198 -14.29 -2.06 -21.76
CA HIS A 198 -14.31 -0.76 -22.47
C HIS A 198 -13.88 -0.87 -23.93
N CYS A 199 -12.69 -1.42 -24.19
CA CYS A 199 -12.09 -1.41 -25.52
C CYS A 199 -12.59 -2.54 -26.44
N GLY A 200 -13.31 -3.53 -25.88
CA GLY A 200 -13.89 -4.65 -26.62
C GLY A 200 -12.86 -5.47 -27.41
N LEU A 201 -11.61 -5.52 -26.93
CA LEU A 201 -10.50 -6.16 -27.66
C LEU A 201 -10.74 -7.66 -27.79
N ASN A 202 -10.80 -8.15 -29.02
CA ASN A 202 -10.91 -9.58 -29.31
C ASN A 202 -9.54 -10.23 -29.50
N ALA A 203 -9.47 -11.57 -29.42
CA ALA A 203 -8.21 -12.31 -29.45
C ALA A 203 -7.46 -12.15 -30.79
N SER A 204 -8.17 -12.09 -31.91
CA SER A 204 -7.59 -11.89 -33.24
C SER A 204 -6.94 -10.51 -33.39
N GLU A 205 -7.62 -9.45 -32.96
CA GLU A 205 -7.13 -8.07 -33.01
C GLU A 205 -5.87 -7.91 -32.15
N LYS A 206 -5.87 -8.50 -30.93
CA LYS A 206 -4.67 -8.52 -30.08
C LYS A 206 -3.50 -9.25 -30.76
N ALA A 207 -3.74 -10.43 -31.32
CA ALA A 207 -2.70 -11.22 -31.96
C ALA A 207 -2.10 -10.52 -33.19
N GLU A 208 -2.94 -9.88 -34.00
CA GLU A 208 -2.51 -9.14 -35.18
C GLU A 208 -1.65 -7.92 -34.81
N PHE A 209 -2.10 -7.12 -33.84
CA PHE A 209 -1.37 -5.92 -33.42
C PHE A 209 -0.04 -6.26 -32.74
N LEU A 210 -0.01 -7.31 -31.91
CA LEU A 210 1.23 -7.82 -31.30
C LEU A 210 2.20 -8.35 -32.36
N ALA A 211 1.72 -8.99 -33.43
CA ALA A 211 2.56 -9.48 -34.53
C ALA A 211 3.21 -8.34 -35.33
N GLN A 212 2.62 -7.14 -35.32
CA GLN A 212 3.18 -5.93 -35.93
C GLN A 212 4.21 -5.23 -35.02
N GLY A 213 4.51 -5.79 -33.84
CA GLY A 213 5.46 -5.23 -32.89
C GLY A 213 4.89 -4.15 -31.96
N GLY A 214 3.59 -3.87 -32.03
CA GLY A 214 2.90 -2.98 -31.09
C GLY A 214 2.56 -3.67 -29.77
N SER A 215 2.31 -2.90 -28.72
CA SER A 215 1.84 -3.40 -27.42
C SER A 215 0.32 -3.27 -27.26
N ILE A 216 -0.26 -4.00 -26.31
CA ILE A 216 -1.69 -3.83 -25.97
C ILE A 216 -1.98 -2.42 -25.48
N ALA A 217 -1.03 -1.78 -24.79
CA ALA A 217 -1.18 -0.40 -24.33
C ALA A 217 -1.31 0.58 -25.52
N ASP A 218 -0.48 0.42 -26.56
CA ASP A 218 -0.55 1.28 -27.76
C ASP A 218 -1.88 1.09 -28.51
N LEU A 219 -2.41 -0.14 -28.54
CA LEU A 219 -3.72 -0.42 -29.15
C LEU A 219 -4.86 0.26 -28.39
N ILE A 220 -4.83 0.22 -27.06
CA ILE A 220 -5.82 0.91 -26.22
C ILE A 220 -5.71 2.42 -26.41
N GLU A 221 -4.49 2.96 -26.43
CA GLU A 221 -4.25 4.37 -26.66
C GLU A 221 -4.82 4.80 -28.01
N LYS A 222 -4.53 4.05 -29.09
CA LYS A 222 -5.07 4.29 -30.42
C LYS A 222 -6.61 4.34 -30.40
N LYS A 223 -7.27 3.36 -29.77
CA LYS A 223 -8.74 3.37 -29.66
C LYS A 223 -9.27 4.56 -28.86
N CYS A 224 -8.58 4.97 -27.80
CA CYS A 224 -8.98 6.15 -27.02
C CYS A 224 -8.82 7.44 -27.84
N GLN A 225 -7.78 7.54 -28.68
CA GLN A 225 -7.59 8.68 -29.58
C GLN A 225 -8.70 8.74 -30.65
N GLU A 226 -9.14 7.58 -31.16
CA GLU A 226 -10.20 7.48 -32.17
C GLU A 226 -11.62 7.66 -31.61
N ASN A 227 -11.82 7.41 -30.31
CA ASN A 227 -13.14 7.48 -29.65
C ASN A 227 -13.08 8.32 -28.35
N PRO A 228 -13.51 9.59 -28.38
CA PRO A 228 -13.51 10.47 -27.21
C PRO A 228 -14.35 9.96 -26.04
N ILE A 229 -15.44 9.21 -26.30
CA ILE A 229 -16.26 8.62 -25.24
C ILE A 229 -15.43 7.56 -24.51
N LEU A 230 -14.75 6.69 -25.25
CA LEU A 230 -13.87 5.66 -24.69
C LEU A 230 -12.71 6.28 -23.90
N ALA A 231 -12.14 7.40 -24.34
CA ALA A 231 -11.08 8.09 -23.59
C ALA A 231 -11.56 8.60 -22.22
N ASP A 232 -12.81 9.05 -22.12
CA ASP A 232 -13.37 9.59 -20.88
C ASP A 232 -13.84 8.48 -19.91
N MET A 233 -14.25 7.32 -20.43
CA MET A 233 -14.65 6.16 -19.63
C MET A 233 -13.59 5.78 -18.58
N LYS A 234 -14.07 5.40 -17.38
CA LYS A 234 -13.23 5.02 -16.23
C LYS A 234 -13.70 3.69 -15.66
N VAL A 235 -12.76 2.79 -15.40
CA VAL A 235 -13.03 1.57 -14.63
C VAL A 235 -13.05 1.96 -13.17
N THR A 236 -14.07 1.52 -12.44
CA THR A 236 -14.18 1.79 -11.01
C THR A 236 -13.69 0.57 -10.23
N LEU A 237 -12.70 0.76 -9.34
CA LEU A 237 -12.28 -0.21 -8.34
C LEU A 237 -12.74 0.27 -6.97
N GLU A 238 -13.79 -0.37 -6.44
CA GLU A 238 -14.37 -0.08 -5.12
C GLU A 238 -13.98 -1.19 -4.14
N TRP A 239 -13.91 -0.88 -2.85
CA TRP A 239 -13.75 -1.92 -1.84
C TRP A 239 -14.47 -1.62 -0.54
N GLU A 240 -14.73 -2.69 0.19
CA GLU A 240 -15.29 -2.72 1.53
C GLU A 240 -14.42 -3.62 2.40
N ILE A 241 -13.84 -3.07 3.46
CA ILE A 241 -12.94 -3.78 4.38
C ILE A 241 -13.64 -3.90 5.74
N THR A 242 -13.70 -5.11 6.26
CA THR A 242 -14.16 -5.44 7.62
C THR A 242 -13.08 -6.23 8.35
N SER A 243 -13.28 -6.48 9.64
CA SER A 243 -12.43 -7.37 10.45
C SER A 243 -12.29 -8.76 9.81
N ALA A 244 -13.40 -9.35 9.36
CA ALA A 244 -13.46 -10.74 8.88
C ALA A 244 -13.10 -10.92 7.40
N LYS A 245 -13.40 -9.94 6.54
CA LYS A 245 -13.16 -10.02 5.09
C LYS A 245 -13.08 -8.67 4.41
N SER A 246 -12.44 -8.65 3.24
CA SER A 246 -12.47 -7.54 2.28
C SER A 246 -13.19 -7.96 1.01
N LYS A 247 -13.96 -7.05 0.42
CA LYS A 247 -14.55 -7.23 -0.91
C LYS A 247 -14.06 -6.12 -1.83
N PHE A 248 -13.58 -6.49 -3.00
CA PHE A 248 -13.18 -5.57 -4.07
C PHE A 248 -14.10 -5.75 -5.26
N TYR A 249 -14.70 -4.65 -5.72
CA TYR A 249 -15.58 -4.61 -6.88
C TYR A 249 -14.88 -3.86 -8.00
N VAL A 250 -14.65 -4.53 -9.13
CA VAL A 250 -14.17 -3.92 -10.37
C VAL A 250 -15.34 -3.80 -11.32
N ARG A 251 -15.70 -2.57 -11.69
CA ARG A 251 -16.83 -2.25 -12.54
C ARG A 251 -16.36 -1.58 -13.82
N ASP A 252 -16.78 -2.14 -14.95
CA ASP A 252 -16.66 -1.52 -16.26
C ASP A 252 -18.02 -1.02 -16.77
N GLN A 253 -17.96 -0.11 -17.73
CA GLN A 253 -19.11 0.50 -18.39
C GLN A 253 -19.43 -0.19 -19.73
N GLY A 254 -18.87 -1.39 -19.94
CA GLY A 254 -19.08 -2.21 -21.12
C GLY A 254 -20.41 -2.99 -21.10
N LYS A 255 -20.63 -3.76 -22.17
CA LYS A 255 -21.83 -4.60 -22.34
C LYS A 255 -21.82 -5.85 -21.45
N GLY A 256 -20.69 -6.17 -20.82
CA GLY A 256 -20.47 -7.40 -20.08
C GLY A 256 -20.30 -8.64 -20.97
N PHE A 257 -20.36 -9.83 -20.37
CA PHE A 257 -20.14 -11.11 -21.05
C PHE A 257 -21.02 -12.23 -20.47
N ASP A 258 -21.16 -13.34 -21.21
CA ASP A 258 -21.88 -14.52 -20.73
C ASP A 258 -21.12 -15.22 -19.59
N VAL A 259 -21.52 -14.89 -18.36
CA VAL A 259 -20.95 -15.45 -17.14
C VAL A 259 -21.23 -16.94 -17.01
N GLU A 260 -22.40 -17.42 -17.44
CA GLU A 260 -22.78 -18.83 -17.26
C GLU A 260 -21.97 -19.73 -18.20
N GLY A 261 -21.87 -19.38 -19.48
CA GLY A 261 -21.04 -20.11 -20.44
C GLY A 261 -19.56 -20.10 -20.05
N TRP A 262 -19.09 -18.98 -19.50
CA TRP A 262 -17.72 -18.86 -19.00
C TRP A 262 -17.45 -19.74 -17.77
N LEU A 263 -18.35 -19.74 -16.78
CA LEU A 263 -18.27 -20.63 -15.61
C LEU A 263 -18.37 -22.11 -15.99
N ALA A 264 -19.19 -22.46 -16.99
CA ALA A 264 -19.28 -23.80 -17.53
C ALA A 264 -17.96 -24.26 -18.17
N THR A 265 -17.28 -23.37 -18.91
CA THR A 265 -15.96 -23.63 -19.49
C THR A 265 -14.91 -23.91 -18.40
N LEU A 266 -14.92 -23.14 -17.30
CA LEU A 266 -14.05 -23.38 -16.13
C LEU A 266 -14.28 -24.72 -15.45
N ARG A 267 -15.54 -25.15 -15.31
CA ARG A 267 -15.90 -26.43 -14.69
C ARG A 267 -15.44 -27.62 -15.52
N THR A 268 -15.51 -27.50 -16.85
CA THR A 268 -15.27 -28.57 -17.81
C THR A 268 -13.80 -28.74 -18.17
N HIS A 269 -13.09 -27.63 -18.43
CA HIS A 269 -11.70 -27.67 -18.92
C HIS A 269 -10.66 -27.27 -17.87
N GLY A 270 -11.12 -27.01 -16.64
CA GLY A 270 -10.29 -26.64 -15.51
C GLY A 270 -9.66 -25.24 -15.63
N PRO A 271 -8.88 -24.83 -14.62
CA PRO A 271 -8.30 -23.48 -14.56
C PRO A 271 -7.27 -23.18 -15.66
N GLY A 272 -6.74 -24.20 -16.33
CA GLY A 272 -5.71 -24.08 -17.37
C GLY A 272 -6.24 -23.66 -18.74
N ALA A 273 -7.55 -23.81 -18.98
CA ALA A 273 -8.17 -23.57 -20.28
C ALA A 273 -8.63 -22.12 -20.51
N LEU A 274 -8.52 -21.27 -19.48
CA LEU A 274 -8.79 -19.84 -19.61
C LEU A 274 -7.48 -19.05 -19.59
N SER A 275 -7.48 -17.92 -20.29
CA SER A 275 -6.58 -16.79 -20.05
C SER A 275 -6.88 -16.21 -18.65
N GLY A 276 -6.43 -16.89 -17.59
CA GLY A 276 -6.93 -16.64 -16.24
C GLY A 276 -5.88 -16.85 -15.15
N ARG A 277 -4.78 -16.09 -15.19
CA ARG A 277 -3.80 -16.06 -14.10
C ARG A 277 -4.42 -15.47 -12.82
N GLY A 278 -5.33 -14.51 -12.96
CA GLY A 278 -5.97 -13.75 -11.89
C GLY A 278 -7.01 -14.55 -11.13
N ILE A 279 -7.67 -15.53 -11.77
CA ILE A 279 -8.59 -16.47 -11.10
C ILE A 279 -7.82 -17.49 -10.28
N LYS A 280 -6.68 -17.96 -10.81
CA LYS A 280 -5.77 -18.84 -10.07
C LYS A 280 -5.19 -18.12 -8.85
N LEU A 281 -4.78 -16.86 -9.01
CA LEU A 281 -4.24 -16.03 -7.93
C LEU A 281 -5.32 -15.59 -6.92
N ALA A 282 -6.51 -15.22 -7.37
CA ALA A 282 -7.65 -14.94 -6.50
C ALA A 282 -7.99 -16.14 -5.60
N ARG A 283 -7.91 -17.36 -6.16
CA ARG A 283 -8.10 -18.60 -5.40
C ARG A 283 -6.94 -18.94 -4.48
N SER A 284 -5.69 -18.71 -4.87
CA SER A 284 -4.53 -18.95 -4.00
C SER A 284 -4.54 -18.04 -2.76
N LEU A 285 -5.18 -16.88 -2.87
CA LEU A 285 -5.45 -15.99 -1.73
C LEU A 285 -6.60 -16.46 -0.81
N GLY A 286 -7.16 -17.65 -1.02
CA GLY A 286 -8.36 -18.10 -0.29
C GLY A 286 -9.59 -17.23 -0.58
N GLY A 287 -9.56 -16.50 -1.69
CA GLY A 287 -10.60 -15.57 -2.08
C GLY A 287 -11.66 -16.19 -2.98
N GLN A 288 -12.83 -15.56 -3.02
CA GLN A 288 -13.95 -15.93 -3.89
C GLN A 288 -14.13 -14.85 -4.95
N LEU A 289 -14.00 -15.23 -6.22
CA LEU A 289 -14.33 -14.38 -7.35
C LEU A 289 -15.75 -14.67 -7.83
N SER A 290 -16.54 -13.62 -8.00
CA SER A 290 -17.90 -13.69 -8.53
C SER A 290 -18.13 -12.57 -9.55
N TYR A 291 -19.13 -12.73 -10.42
CA TYR A 291 -19.54 -11.71 -11.37
C TYR A 291 -21.03 -11.41 -11.21
N ASN A 292 -21.45 -10.18 -11.52
CA ASN A 292 -22.88 -9.89 -11.65
C ASN A 292 -23.48 -10.58 -12.89
N ARG A 293 -24.81 -10.59 -13.00
CA ARG A 293 -25.52 -11.24 -14.12
C ARG A 293 -25.08 -10.74 -15.50
N THR A 294 -24.80 -9.44 -15.62
CA THR A 294 -24.36 -8.82 -16.88
C THR A 294 -22.91 -9.19 -17.24
N GLY A 295 -22.07 -9.51 -16.25
CA GLY A 295 -20.64 -9.77 -16.44
C GLY A 295 -19.75 -8.53 -16.50
N ASN A 296 -20.27 -7.34 -16.18
CA ASN A 296 -19.50 -6.08 -16.15
C ASN A 296 -19.10 -5.61 -14.73
N VAL A 297 -19.34 -6.47 -13.73
CA VAL A 297 -18.84 -6.26 -12.36
C VAL A 297 -18.21 -7.55 -11.88
N ALA A 298 -16.92 -7.51 -11.60
CA ALA A 298 -16.19 -8.58 -10.92
C ALA A 298 -16.07 -8.26 -9.43
N CYS A 299 -16.36 -9.21 -8.55
CA CYS A 299 -16.22 -9.08 -7.10
C CYS A 299 -15.24 -10.12 -6.56
N LEU A 300 -14.08 -9.67 -6.06
CA LEU A 300 -13.11 -10.49 -5.35
C LEU A 300 -13.30 -10.33 -3.84
N THR A 301 -13.65 -11.41 -3.15
CA THR A 301 -13.71 -11.47 -1.69
C THR A 301 -12.43 -12.09 -1.15
N VAL A 302 -11.76 -11.44 -0.20
CA VAL A 302 -10.57 -11.95 0.51
C VAL A 302 -10.94 -12.13 1.98
N ASN A 303 -10.82 -13.34 2.51
CA ASN A 303 -11.07 -13.59 3.93
C ASN A 303 -9.81 -13.24 4.75
N HIS A 304 -10.02 -12.64 5.92
CA HIS A 304 -8.94 -12.29 6.84
C HIS A 304 -8.77 -13.40 7.88
N PRO A 305 -7.53 -13.79 8.22
CA PRO A 305 -7.29 -14.66 9.35
C PRO A 305 -7.77 -14.01 10.65
N SER A 306 -8.26 -14.82 11.59
CA SER A 306 -8.68 -14.34 12.92
C SER A 306 -7.54 -13.72 13.74
N VAL A 307 -6.28 -14.04 13.41
CA VAL A 307 -5.07 -13.53 14.06
C VAL A 307 -4.00 -13.21 12.99
N ALA A 308 -4.36 -12.45 11.95
CA ALA A 308 -3.32 -11.80 11.15
C ALA A 308 -2.81 -10.58 11.93
N GLY A 309 -1.50 -10.44 12.03
CA GLY A 309 -0.86 -9.35 12.77
C GLY A 309 0.45 -8.97 12.10
N ARG A 310 0.97 -7.80 12.47
CA ARG A 310 2.29 -7.34 12.02
C ARG A 310 3.39 -8.16 12.69
N GLU A 311 4.46 -8.46 11.96
CA GLU A 311 5.65 -9.00 12.58
C GLU A 311 6.27 -7.96 13.54
N PRO A 312 6.81 -8.40 14.69
CA PRO A 312 7.60 -7.54 15.55
C PRO A 312 8.74 -6.89 14.75
N PRO A 313 9.09 -5.63 15.04
CA PRO A 313 10.39 -5.10 14.64
C PRO A 313 11.50 -5.97 15.26
N ARG A 314 12.57 -6.23 14.51
CA ARG A 314 13.65 -7.13 14.95
C ARG A 314 14.24 -6.71 16.29
N GLY A 315 14.37 -5.40 16.51
CA GLY A 315 14.84 -4.84 17.77
C GLY A 315 13.98 -5.17 19.00
N PHE A 316 12.82 -5.81 18.82
CA PHE A 316 11.89 -6.21 19.88
C PHE A 316 11.51 -7.71 19.85
N GLU A 317 12.17 -8.56 19.06
CA GLU A 317 11.84 -10.00 18.94
C GLU A 317 11.89 -10.78 20.27
N GLY A 318 12.70 -10.32 21.24
CA GLY A 318 12.85 -10.95 22.56
C GLY A 318 12.01 -10.32 23.68
N GLU A 319 11.16 -9.35 23.36
CA GLU A 319 10.33 -8.67 24.35
C GLU A 319 9.09 -9.50 24.75
N GLU A 320 8.47 -9.14 25.87
CA GLU A 320 7.31 -9.84 26.40
C GLU A 320 6.09 -9.71 25.46
N ILE A 321 5.54 -10.85 25.03
CA ILE A 321 4.29 -10.89 24.27
C ILE A 321 3.11 -10.93 25.24
N VAL A 322 2.22 -9.94 25.13
CA VAL A 322 0.99 -9.84 25.91
C VAL A 322 -0.19 -10.20 25.00
N ILE A 323 -0.98 -11.20 25.40
CA ILE A 323 -2.24 -11.55 24.74
C ILE A 323 -3.39 -10.97 25.56
N ALA A 324 -4.15 -10.06 24.97
CA ALA A 324 -5.32 -9.45 25.58
C ALA A 324 -6.59 -10.03 24.95
N GLN A 325 -7.55 -10.41 25.77
CA GLN A 325 -8.87 -10.85 25.34
C GLN A 325 -9.84 -9.67 25.28
N LYS A 326 -10.93 -9.85 24.53
CA LYS A 326 -11.99 -8.85 24.48
C LYS A 326 -12.52 -8.55 25.88
N GLY A 327 -12.53 -7.27 26.25
CA GLY A 327 -12.93 -6.76 27.55
C GLY A 327 -11.77 -6.50 28.51
N ASP A 328 -10.56 -6.99 28.22
CA ASP A 328 -9.41 -6.77 29.09
C ASP A 328 -8.99 -5.30 29.10
N VAL A 329 -8.66 -4.79 30.28
CA VAL A 329 -8.04 -3.47 30.46
C VAL A 329 -6.54 -3.64 30.25
N VAL A 330 -5.99 -3.01 29.21
CA VAL A 330 -4.54 -3.07 28.93
C VAL A 330 -3.76 -2.21 29.93
N PHE A 331 -4.27 -1.01 30.22
CA PHE A 331 -3.81 -0.12 31.29
C PHE A 331 -4.87 0.93 31.61
N GLN A 332 -4.80 1.51 32.82
CA GLN A 332 -5.75 2.52 33.29
C GLN A 332 -5.18 3.93 33.27
N GLN A 333 -6.04 4.92 33.04
CA GLN A 333 -5.70 6.33 33.23
C GLN A 333 -5.18 6.59 34.64
N GLY A 334 -4.12 7.40 34.76
CA GLY A 334 -3.48 7.73 36.03
C GLY A 334 -2.49 6.69 36.54
N GLU A 335 -2.42 5.50 35.93
CA GLU A 335 -1.45 4.46 36.29
C GLU A 335 -0.01 4.92 35.96
N LEU A 336 0.94 4.61 36.85
CA LEU A 336 2.36 4.81 36.60
C LEU A 336 2.89 3.70 35.70
N SER A 337 3.52 4.06 34.58
CA SER A 337 4.11 3.09 33.67
C SER A 337 5.23 3.70 32.82
N ASP A 338 6.34 2.96 32.73
CA ASP A 338 7.51 3.24 31.89
C ASP A 338 7.60 2.33 30.66
N HIS A 339 6.48 1.69 30.30
CA HIS A 339 6.38 0.78 29.16
C HIS A 339 5.52 1.39 28.04
N LEU A 340 5.86 1.05 26.81
CA LEU A 340 4.98 1.23 25.65
C LEU A 340 4.65 -0.16 25.07
N TYR A 341 3.57 -0.25 24.30
CA TYR A 341 3.22 -1.50 23.63
C TYR A 341 3.23 -1.32 22.12
N PHE A 342 3.87 -2.24 21.42
CA PHE A 342 3.76 -2.37 19.98
C PHE A 342 2.54 -3.23 19.63
N ILE A 343 1.70 -2.75 18.73
CA ILE A 343 0.43 -3.40 18.37
C ILE A 343 0.67 -4.38 17.22
N VAL A 344 0.69 -5.68 17.53
CA VAL A 344 0.80 -6.73 16.52
C VAL A 344 -0.56 -6.96 15.86
N SER A 345 -1.61 -7.16 16.64
CA SER A 345 -2.97 -7.42 16.16
C SER A 345 -4.02 -6.97 17.18
N GLY A 346 -5.27 -6.87 16.72
CA GLY A 346 -6.43 -6.50 17.53
C GLY A 346 -6.81 -5.02 17.45
N THR A 347 -7.97 -4.69 18.01
CA THR A 347 -8.50 -3.34 18.13
C THR A 347 -8.64 -2.98 19.61
N PHE A 348 -8.26 -1.74 19.95
CA PHE A 348 -8.20 -1.27 21.33
C PHE A 348 -8.88 0.09 21.48
N GLY A 349 -9.94 0.18 22.28
CA GLY A 349 -10.65 1.43 22.55
C GLY A 349 -9.92 2.28 23.60
N VAL A 350 -9.79 3.58 23.34
CA VAL A 350 -9.13 4.58 24.19
C VAL A 350 -10.18 5.47 24.84
N TYR A 351 -10.13 5.58 26.16
CA TYR A 351 -11.11 6.30 26.98
C TYR A 351 -10.41 7.30 27.90
N HIS A 352 -10.95 8.50 28.02
CA HIS A 352 -10.49 9.51 28.99
C HIS A 352 -11.68 9.93 29.86
N ASP A 353 -11.55 9.76 31.18
CA ASP A 353 -12.63 9.99 32.14
C ASP A 353 -13.94 9.25 31.76
N GLY A 354 -13.79 8.04 31.19
CA GLY A 354 -14.91 7.21 30.73
C GLY A 354 -15.50 7.60 29.38
N VAL A 355 -15.07 8.72 28.79
CA VAL A 355 -15.50 9.16 27.46
C VAL A 355 -14.66 8.46 26.39
N PRO A 356 -15.27 7.79 25.40
CA PRO A 356 -14.53 7.20 24.28
C PRO A 356 -13.90 8.31 23.43
N LEU A 357 -12.57 8.27 23.28
CA LEU A 357 -11.82 9.22 22.46
C LEU A 357 -11.51 8.67 21.08
N ASN A 358 -11.03 7.42 21.00
CA ASN A 358 -10.47 6.85 19.78
C ASN A 358 -10.31 5.32 19.89
N HIS A 359 -9.93 4.66 18.80
CA HIS A 359 -9.50 3.28 18.72
C HIS A 359 -8.08 3.19 18.17
N LEU A 360 -7.33 2.19 18.62
CA LEU A 360 -5.99 1.87 18.15
C LEU A 360 -5.99 0.48 17.52
N GLY A 361 -5.20 0.31 16.47
CA GLY A 361 -4.94 -0.97 15.85
C GLY A 361 -3.50 -1.09 15.34
N PRO A 362 -3.18 -2.13 14.56
CA PRO A 362 -1.82 -2.32 14.04
C PRO A 362 -1.31 -1.13 13.23
N ALA A 363 -2.22 -0.38 12.58
CA ALA A 363 -1.87 0.85 11.87
C ALA A 363 -1.19 1.86 12.79
N ASP A 364 -1.66 2.03 14.04
CA ASP A 364 -1.15 2.99 15.03
C ASP A 364 0.26 2.72 15.53
N VAL A 365 0.75 1.50 15.27
CA VAL A 365 2.10 1.00 15.61
C VAL A 365 2.32 0.84 17.11
N PHE A 366 2.15 1.92 17.87
CA PHE A 366 2.39 1.97 19.31
C PHE A 366 1.19 2.52 20.07
N MET A 367 1.03 2.03 21.30
CA MET A 367 0.13 2.59 22.31
C MET A 367 0.91 2.88 23.60
N GLY A 368 0.46 3.91 24.33
CA GLY A 368 1.07 4.30 25.60
C GLY A 368 2.38 5.08 25.43
N GLU A 369 2.66 5.54 24.22
CA GLU A 369 3.84 6.30 23.85
C GLU A 369 3.90 7.68 24.52
N MET A 370 2.74 8.28 24.80
CA MET A 370 2.65 9.57 25.50
C MET A 370 3.22 9.49 26.92
N SER A 371 2.74 8.56 27.74
CA SER A 371 3.27 8.40 29.10
C SER A 371 4.73 7.95 29.08
N PHE A 372 5.08 7.09 28.11
CA PHE A 372 6.44 6.61 27.92
C PHE A 372 7.45 7.72 27.62
N LEU A 373 7.08 8.75 26.85
CA LEU A 373 7.95 9.88 26.51
C LEU A 373 7.90 11.02 27.54
N THR A 374 6.85 11.07 28.37
CA THR A 374 6.61 12.17 29.32
C THR A 374 6.84 11.72 30.78
N ASN A 375 5.90 12.04 31.68
CA ASN A 375 6.01 11.88 33.13
C ASN A 375 5.64 10.46 33.64
N ASN A 376 5.63 9.45 32.76
CA ASN A 376 5.29 8.06 33.11
C ASN A 376 3.89 7.87 33.71
N VAL A 377 2.94 8.78 33.48
CA VAL A 377 1.53 8.64 33.91
C VAL A 377 0.65 8.41 32.69
N ARG A 378 -0.18 7.36 32.70
CA ARG A 378 -1.12 7.08 31.60
C ARG A 378 -2.16 8.19 31.47
N THR A 379 -2.28 8.74 30.27
CA THR A 379 -3.21 9.84 29.96
C THR A 379 -4.65 9.37 29.67
N ALA A 380 -4.83 8.08 29.38
CA ALA A 380 -6.11 7.48 29.04
C ALA A 380 -6.12 6.00 29.45
N THR A 381 -7.32 5.45 29.65
CA THR A 381 -7.57 4.01 29.82
C THR A 381 -7.67 3.36 28.45
N VAL A 382 -7.10 2.17 28.28
CA VAL A 382 -7.23 1.41 27.04
C VAL A 382 -7.81 0.02 27.29
N LEU A 383 -8.86 -0.31 26.53
CA LEU A 383 -9.59 -1.58 26.59
C LEU A 383 -9.37 -2.38 25.30
N CYS A 384 -9.25 -3.68 25.42
CA CYS A 384 -9.16 -4.58 24.28
C CYS A 384 -10.57 -4.92 23.75
N GLU A 385 -10.86 -4.64 22.48
CA GLU A 385 -12.20 -4.81 21.89
C GLU A 385 -12.35 -6.10 21.08
N THR A 386 -11.22 -6.62 20.62
CA THR A 386 -11.05 -7.90 19.93
C THR A 386 -9.80 -8.57 20.47
N THR A 387 -9.68 -9.90 20.47
CA THR A 387 -8.44 -10.58 20.87
C THR A 387 -7.22 -9.95 20.20
N GLY A 388 -6.31 -9.43 21.02
CA GLY A 388 -5.18 -8.64 20.61
C GLY A 388 -3.86 -9.26 21.04
N ARG A 389 -2.82 -9.02 20.24
CA ARG A 389 -1.44 -9.38 20.55
C ARG A 389 -0.62 -8.10 20.60
N LEU A 390 0.10 -7.93 21.69
CA LEU A 390 0.95 -6.77 21.97
C LEU A 390 2.36 -7.24 22.29
N ILE A 391 3.35 -6.38 22.06
CA ILE A 391 4.71 -6.56 22.55
C ILE A 391 4.99 -5.44 23.54
N LYS A 392 5.24 -5.81 24.79
CA LYS A 392 5.47 -4.86 25.88
C LYS A 392 6.95 -4.50 25.92
N ILE A 393 7.24 -3.23 25.73
CA ILE A 393 8.60 -2.71 25.60
C ILE A 393 8.86 -1.73 26.75
N SER A 394 9.83 -2.05 27.60
CA SER A 394 10.27 -1.15 28.68
C SER A 394 11.13 0.00 28.15
N ARG A 395 11.21 1.12 28.89
CA ARG A 395 12.09 2.24 28.53
C ARG A 395 13.55 1.82 28.41
N ARG A 396 14.00 0.94 29.30
CA ARG A 396 15.37 0.40 29.25
C ARG A 396 15.62 -0.39 27.97
N SER A 397 14.68 -1.26 27.59
CA SER A 397 14.83 -2.05 26.36
C SER A 397 14.79 -1.16 25.13
N PHE A 398 13.82 -0.24 25.05
CA PHE A 398 13.72 0.70 23.94
C PHE A 398 15.01 1.50 23.74
N VAL A 399 15.59 2.08 24.80
CA VAL A 399 16.85 2.83 24.72
C VAL A 399 18.03 1.94 24.31
N LYS A 400 18.05 0.67 24.73
CA LYS A 400 19.05 -0.30 24.26
C LYS A 400 18.89 -0.56 22.76
N THR A 401 17.65 -0.78 22.30
CA THR A 401 17.33 -0.98 20.88
C THR A 401 17.73 0.23 20.04
N LEU A 402 17.50 1.47 20.51
CA LEU A 402 17.91 2.68 19.79
C LEU A 402 19.42 2.78 19.51
N ARG A 403 20.27 2.13 20.33
CA ARG A 403 21.72 2.13 20.10
C ARG A 403 22.12 1.22 18.94
N GLU A 404 21.35 0.17 18.71
CA GLU A 404 21.58 -0.82 17.65
C GLU A 404 20.78 -0.47 16.38
N PHE A 405 19.59 0.10 16.54
CA PHE A 405 18.66 0.51 15.48
C PHE A 405 18.25 1.99 15.65
N PRO A 406 19.14 2.96 15.35
CA PRO A 406 18.87 4.38 15.58
C PRO A 406 17.64 4.92 14.85
N HIS A 407 17.32 4.38 13.67
CA HIS A 407 16.16 4.74 12.86
C HIS A 407 14.82 4.54 13.58
N TYR A 408 14.74 3.69 14.59
CA TYR A 408 13.53 3.53 15.41
C TYR A 408 13.17 4.80 16.17
N GLY A 409 14.18 5.58 16.59
CA GLY A 409 13.97 6.84 17.28
C GLY A 409 13.40 7.91 16.34
N PHE A 410 13.95 7.99 15.13
CA PHE A 410 13.44 8.89 14.08
C PHE A 410 12.03 8.52 13.65
N PHE A 411 11.74 7.22 13.53
CA PHE A 411 10.40 6.74 13.23
C PHE A 411 9.40 7.17 14.31
N LEU A 412 9.71 6.95 15.59
CA LEU A 412 8.84 7.36 16.69
C LEU A 412 8.65 8.89 16.71
N ALA A 413 9.72 9.66 16.51
CA ALA A 413 9.64 11.12 16.46
C ALA A 413 8.71 11.62 15.32
N LYS A 414 8.85 11.04 14.11
CA LYS A 414 7.96 11.37 12.98
C LYS A 414 6.52 10.95 13.23
N LEU A 415 6.30 9.79 13.85
CA LEU A 415 4.97 9.33 14.25
C LEU A 415 4.31 10.34 15.20
N MET A 416 5.05 10.84 16.19
CA MET A 416 4.54 11.84 17.15
C MET A 416 4.24 13.19 16.49
N ALA A 417 5.15 13.68 15.65
CA ALA A 417 4.93 14.91 14.90
C ALA A 417 3.66 14.83 14.02
N LYS A 418 3.44 13.68 13.38
CA LYS A 418 2.26 13.42 12.54
C LYS A 418 0.97 13.34 13.35
N LYS A 419 0.96 12.64 14.50
CA LYS A 419 -0.19 12.60 15.41
C LYS A 419 -0.55 13.99 15.93
N LEU A 420 0.46 14.79 16.30
CA LEU A 420 0.27 16.18 16.76
C LEU A 420 -0.33 17.07 15.66
N SER A 421 0.20 17.02 14.45
CA SER A 421 -0.32 17.79 13.31
C SER A 421 -1.78 17.42 13.02
N SER A 422 -2.10 16.13 13.00
CA SER A 422 -3.45 15.63 12.75
C SER A 422 -4.44 16.08 13.83
N GLY A 423 -4.03 16.00 15.11
CA GLY A 423 -4.86 16.46 16.24
C GLY A 423 -5.09 17.98 16.24
N ASN A 424 -4.11 18.77 15.81
CA ASN A 424 -4.25 20.22 15.68
C ASN A 424 -5.20 20.61 14.53
N GLU A 425 -5.13 19.91 13.39
CA GLU A 425 -6.05 20.12 12.27
C GLU A 425 -7.50 19.80 12.64
N GLU A 426 -7.73 18.69 13.36
CA GLU A 426 -9.07 18.29 13.81
C GLU A 426 -9.66 19.32 14.79
N ARG A 427 -8.86 19.78 15.76
CA ARG A 427 -9.26 20.85 16.68
C ARG A 427 -9.55 22.17 15.96
N ALA A 428 -8.74 22.52 14.96
CA ALA A 428 -8.96 23.73 14.18
C ALA A 428 -10.30 23.68 13.42
N ARG A 429 -10.68 22.52 12.85
CA ARG A 429 -12.00 22.34 12.23
C ARG A 429 -13.14 22.46 13.23
N GLN A 430 -13.03 21.81 14.39
CA GLN A 430 -14.06 21.89 15.44
C GLN A 430 -14.29 23.34 15.89
N VAL A 431 -13.21 24.10 16.10
CA VAL A 431 -13.33 25.52 16.48
C VAL A 431 -13.99 26.36 15.36
N LEU A 432 -13.73 26.05 14.09
CA LEU A 432 -14.37 26.73 12.96
C LEU A 432 -15.86 26.37 12.85
N ASP A 433 -16.23 25.11 13.08
CA ASP A 433 -17.62 24.65 13.09
C ASP A 433 -18.40 25.29 14.26
N ASP A 434 -17.79 25.37 15.45
CA ASP A 434 -18.38 26.02 16.63
C ASP A 434 -18.54 27.54 16.48
N LEU A 435 -17.73 28.18 15.62
CA LEU A 435 -17.82 29.62 15.31
C LEU A 435 -18.79 29.95 14.16
N THR A 436 -19.30 28.95 13.45
CA THR A 436 -20.23 29.11 12.31
C THR A 436 -21.69 28.76 12.64
N VAL A 437 -21.96 28.43 13.91
CA VAL A 437 -23.30 28.32 14.53
C VAL A 437 -23.59 29.59 15.32
#